data_AF-A0A7X5D574-F1
#
_entry.id   AF-A0A7X5D574-F1
#
_cell.length_a   1.000
_cell.length_b   1.000
_cell.length_c   1.000
_cell.angle_alpha   90.00
_cell.angle_beta   90.00
_cell.angle_gamma   90.00
#
_symmetry.space_group_name_H-M   'P 1'
#
loop_
_entity.id
_entity.type
_entity.pdbx_description
1 polymer ?
#
loop_
_entity_poly.entity_id
_entity_poly.type
_entity_poly.pdbx_seq_one_letter_code
_entity_poly.pdbx_strand_id
1 'polypeptide(L)'
;MTTNEQVIDYFNETIKNYNKAVSMNKAVLSNAPAIKGTRITISLIIACFRDNMTIEEISENYNISKENIEIAMDFVIHLLDFPFQ
;
A
#
# COMPACT_ATOMS: atom_id res chain seq x y z
N MET A 1 13.45 3.11 -21.09
CA MET A 1 13.14 3.22 -19.65
C MET A 1 14.07 2.28 -18.91
N THR A 2 14.60 2.72 -17.77
CA THR A 2 15.33 1.83 -16.85
C THR A 2 14.34 0.87 -16.18
N THR A 3 14.79 -0.31 -15.74
CA THR A 3 13.93 -1.30 -15.06
C THR A 3 13.15 -0.68 -13.88
N ASN A 4 13.78 0.24 -13.15
CA ASN A 4 13.16 0.93 -12.02
C ASN A 4 12.00 1.84 -12.44
N GLU A 5 12.11 2.55 -13.57
CA GLU A 5 11.03 3.39 -14.10
C GLU A 5 9.82 2.53 -14.49
N GLN A 6 10.05 1.40 -15.16
CA GLN A 6 8.97 0.47 -15.55
C GLN A 6 8.23 -0.09 -14.33
N VAL A 7 8.97 -0.40 -13.27
CA VAL A 7 8.40 -0.86 -12.00
C VAL A 7 7.53 0.24 -11.37
N ILE A 8 8.03 1.48 -11.31
CA ILE A 8 7.28 2.62 -10.75
C ILE A 8 6.01 2.89 -11.56
N ASP A 9 6.10 2.84 -12.89
CA ASP A 9 4.95 3.05 -13.77
C ASP A 9 3.89 1.97 -13.58
N TYR A 10 4.30 0.70 -13.45
CA TYR A 10 3.41 -0.39 -13.09
C TYR A 10 2.68 -0.13 -11.76
N PHE A 11 3.41 0.24 -10.70
CA PHE A 11 2.78 0.57 -9.42
C PHE A 11 1.78 1.74 -9.54
N ASN A 12 2.11 2.79 -10.30
CA ASN A 12 1.22 3.92 -10.52
C ASN A 12 -0.08 3.51 -11.24
N GLU A 13 0.01 2.64 -12.24
CA GLU A 13 -1.16 2.12 -12.95
C GLU A 13 -2.00 1.23 -12.04
N THR A 14 -1.38 0.31 -11.30
CA THR A 14 -2.09 -0.59 -10.36
C THR A 14 -2.86 0.20 -9.32
N ILE A 15 -2.27 1.23 -8.72
CA ILE A 15 -2.91 2.03 -7.66
C ILE A 15 -4.20 2.71 -8.11
N LYS A 16 -4.41 2.97 -9.41
CA LYS A 16 -5.66 3.56 -9.88
C LYS A 16 -6.89 2.76 -9.46
N ASN A 17 -6.75 1.44 -9.36
CA ASN A 17 -7.81 0.52 -8.91
C ASN A 17 -8.01 0.53 -7.38
N TYR A 18 -7.03 1.03 -6.63
CA TYR A 18 -7.01 1.05 -5.15
C TYR A 18 -6.99 2.47 -4.58
N ASN A 19 -7.24 3.49 -5.43
CA ASN A 19 -7.04 4.90 -5.12
C ASN A 19 -7.94 5.42 -3.99
N LYS A 20 -8.92 4.63 -3.53
CA LYS A 20 -9.74 4.92 -2.36
C LYS A 20 -8.90 4.88 -1.09
N ALA A 21 -7.97 3.94 -0.98
CA ALA A 21 -7.18 3.69 0.23
C ALA A 21 -5.67 3.83 0.04
N VAL A 22 -5.14 3.60 -1.17
CA VAL A 22 -3.70 3.61 -1.45
C VAL A 22 -3.33 4.80 -2.32
N SER A 23 -2.16 5.38 -2.08
CA SER A 23 -1.60 6.46 -2.89
C SER A 23 -0.09 6.35 -2.99
N MET A 24 0.45 6.82 -4.12
CA MET A 24 1.87 7.14 -4.29
C MET A 24 1.98 8.63 -4.64
N ASN A 25 2.87 9.33 -3.96
CA ASN A 25 3.11 10.74 -4.21
C ASN A 25 4.61 11.00 -4.09
N LYS A 26 5.25 11.51 -5.14
CA LYS A 26 6.69 11.80 -5.13
C LYS A 26 7.11 12.79 -4.03
N ALA A 27 6.22 13.69 -3.61
CA ALA A 27 6.48 14.65 -2.53
C ALA A 27 6.33 14.03 -1.12
N VAL A 28 5.83 12.79 -1.02
CA VAL A 28 5.55 12.12 0.25
C VAL A 28 6.23 10.76 0.25
N LEU A 29 7.10 10.49 1.23
CA LEU A 29 7.75 9.17 1.42
C LEU A 29 8.48 8.65 0.17
N SER A 30 9.11 9.53 -0.60
CA SER A 30 9.90 9.16 -1.79
C SER A 30 9.15 8.29 -2.79
N ASN A 31 7.84 8.56 -2.98
CA ASN A 31 6.96 7.82 -3.87
C ASN A 31 6.64 6.36 -3.44
N ALA A 32 6.89 5.99 -2.19
CA ALA A 32 6.45 4.69 -1.68
C ALA A 32 4.92 4.60 -1.58
N PRO A 33 4.32 3.42 -1.84
CA PRO A 33 2.89 3.21 -1.57
C PRO A 33 2.56 3.46 -0.10
N ALA A 34 1.54 4.27 0.13
CA ALA A 34 1.09 4.66 1.45
C ALA A 34 -0.44 4.75 1.54
N ILE A 35 -0.96 4.62 2.76
CA ILE A 35 -2.38 4.85 3.04
C ILE A 35 -2.73 6.31 2.71
N LYS A 36 -3.75 6.48 1.89
CA LYS A 36 -4.15 7.78 1.34
C LYS A 36 -4.48 8.77 2.44
N GLY A 37 -3.93 9.99 2.31
CA GLY A 37 -4.10 11.06 3.29
C GLY A 37 -3.22 10.91 4.54
N THR A 38 -2.33 9.92 4.58
CA THR A 38 -1.42 9.68 5.71
C THR A 38 0.03 9.62 5.24
N ARG A 39 0.96 9.46 6.20
CA ARG A 39 2.37 9.12 5.93
C ARG A 39 2.69 7.70 6.40
N ILE A 40 1.73 6.79 6.29
CA ILE A 40 1.86 5.40 6.74
C ILE A 40 2.05 4.53 5.51
N THR A 41 3.24 3.95 5.36
CA THR A 41 3.57 3.10 4.21
C THR A 41 2.81 1.78 4.29
N ILE A 42 2.48 1.21 3.13
CA ILE A 42 1.91 -0.15 3.08
C ILE A 42 2.89 -1.17 3.67
N SER A 43 4.20 -0.95 3.52
CA SER A 43 5.23 -1.78 4.15
C SER A 43 5.18 -1.76 5.69
N LEU A 44 4.73 -0.66 6.31
CA LEU A 44 4.54 -0.60 7.76
C LEU A 44 3.35 -1.46 8.18
N ILE A 45 2.23 -1.41 7.43
CA ILE A 45 1.07 -2.27 7.69
C ILE A 45 1.45 -3.75 7.64
N ILE A 46 2.24 -4.16 6.63
CA ILE A 46 2.77 -5.52 6.53
C ILE A 46 3.68 -5.86 7.73
N ALA A 47 4.53 -4.93 8.17
CA ALA A 47 5.37 -5.13 9.34
C ALA A 47 4.55 -5.32 10.63
N CYS A 48 3.44 -4.61 10.79
CA CYS A 48 2.52 -4.81 11.90
C CYS A 48 1.92 -6.23 11.89
N PHE A 49 1.50 -6.73 10.73
CA PHE A 49 1.02 -8.11 10.62
C PHE A 49 2.11 -9.14 10.92
N ARG A 50 3.35 -8.91 10.46
CA ARG A 50 4.51 -9.74 10.82
C ARG A 50 4.71 -9.80 12.34
N ASP A 51 4.47 -8.70 13.02
CA ASP A 51 4.59 -8.58 14.48
C ASP A 51 3.32 -9.07 15.21
N ASN A 52 2.45 -9.81 14.51
CA ASN A 52 1.19 -10.42 14.99
C ASN A 52 0.11 -9.43 15.44
N MET A 53 0.17 -8.18 14.95
CA MET A 53 -0.92 -7.24 15.19
C MET A 53 -2.16 -7.62 14.36
N THR A 54 -3.33 -7.46 14.97
CA THR A 54 -4.64 -7.58 14.35
C THR A 54 -5.02 -6.32 13.54
N ILE A 55 -6.01 -6.44 12.66
CA ILE A 55 -6.55 -5.29 11.92
C ILE A 55 -7.08 -4.22 12.89
N GLU A 56 -7.72 -4.65 13.98
CA GLU A 56 -8.20 -3.81 15.08
C GLU A 56 -7.06 -2.98 15.68
N GLU A 57 -5.98 -3.63 16.13
CA GLU A 57 -4.85 -2.95 16.76
C GLU A 57 -4.14 -1.99 15.79
N ILE A 58 -4.01 -2.35 14.51
CA ILE A 58 -3.45 -1.47 13.48
C ILE A 58 -4.36 -0.26 13.28
N SER A 59 -5.67 -0.50 13.16
CA SER A 59 -6.68 0.54 12.95
C SER A 59 -6.65 1.57 14.07
N GLU A 60 -6.60 1.11 15.32
CA GLU A 60 -6.57 1.95 16.52
C GLU A 60 -5.23 2.69 16.67
N ASN A 61 -4.10 1.98 16.56
CA ASN A 61 -2.78 2.59 16.79
C ASN A 61 -2.41 3.65 15.75
N TYR A 62 -2.90 3.49 14.52
CA TYR A 62 -2.54 4.35 13.40
C TYR A 62 -3.68 5.25 12.92
N ASN A 63 -4.87 5.15 13.54
CA ASN A 63 -6.07 5.88 13.14
C ASN A 63 -6.40 5.70 11.64
N ILE A 64 -6.33 4.45 11.17
CA ILE A 64 -6.68 4.06 9.80
C ILE A 64 -7.97 3.24 9.86
N SER A 65 -8.90 3.45 8.93
CA SER A 65 -10.08 2.59 8.86
C SER A 65 -9.71 1.15 8.49
N LYS A 66 -10.41 0.18 9.09
CA LYS A 66 -10.23 -1.25 8.76
C LYS A 66 -10.37 -1.51 7.26
N GLU A 67 -11.35 -0.90 6.61
CA GLU A 67 -11.54 -0.97 5.16
C GLU A 67 -10.29 -0.51 4.37
N ASN A 68 -9.62 0.57 4.81
CA ASN A 68 -8.41 1.02 4.12
C ASN A 68 -7.24 0.04 4.32
N ILE A 69 -7.18 -0.66 5.45
CA ILE A 69 -6.19 -1.71 5.71
C ILE A 69 -6.47 -2.92 4.80
N GLU A 70 -7.72 -3.33 4.66
CA GLU A 70 -8.13 -4.43 3.78
C GLU A 70 -7.82 -4.12 2.30
N ILE A 71 -8.22 -2.94 1.81
CA ILE A 71 -7.91 -2.52 0.42
C ILE A 71 -6.40 -2.40 0.19
N ALA A 72 -5.64 -1.99 1.22
CA ALA A 72 -4.18 -1.99 1.16
C ALA A 72 -3.59 -3.41 1.01
N MET A 73 -4.18 -4.41 1.67
CA MET A 73 -3.78 -5.80 1.51
C MET A 73 -4.18 -6.36 0.15
N ASP A 74 -5.36 -6.01 -0.38
CA ASP A 74 -5.77 -6.40 -1.74
C ASP A 74 -4.79 -5.87 -2.81
N PHE A 75 -4.29 -4.65 -2.61
CA PHE A 75 -3.22 -4.08 -3.45
C PHE A 75 -1.95 -4.92 -3.39
N VAL A 76 -1.51 -5.34 -2.19
CA VAL A 76 -0.32 -6.19 -2.02
C VAL A 76 -0.49 -7.55 -2.69
N ILE A 77 -1.66 -8.18 -2.52
CA ILE A 77 -1.99 -9.46 -3.17
C ILE A 77 -1.89 -9.32 -4.68
N HIS A 78 -2.53 -8.31 -5.27
CA HIS A 78 -2.46 -8.07 -6.71
C HIS A 78 -1.03 -7.89 -7.23
N LEU A 79 -0.19 -7.16 -6.50
CA LEU A 79 1.21 -6.96 -6.90
C LEU A 79 2.01 -8.28 -6.92
N LEU A 80 1.72 -9.19 -6.01
CA LEU A 80 2.38 -10.50 -5.94
C LEU A 80 1.83 -11.48 -6.98
N ASP A 81 0.55 -11.37 -7.32
CA ASP A 81 -0.12 -12.24 -8.29
C ASP A 81 0.16 -11.85 -9.74
N PHE A 82 0.32 -10.55 -10.02
CA PHE A 82 0.47 -10.01 -11.38
C PHE A 82 1.45 -10.74 -12.31
N PRO A 83 2.67 -11.14 -11.90
CA PRO A 83 3.59 -11.84 -12.81
C PRO A 83 3.13 -13.27 -13.19
N PHE A 84 2.06 -13.78 -12.56
CA PHE A 84 1.55 -15.13 -12.75
C PHE A 84 0.09 -15.17 -13.26
N GLN A 85 -0.51 -14.01 -13.54
CA GLN A 85 -1.84 -13.86 -14.12
C GLN A 85 -1.81 -13.81 -15.66
#